data_AF-A0A4Y4B3P1-F1
#
_entry.id   AF-A0A4Y4B3P1-F1
#
_cell.length_a   1.000
_cell.length_b   1.000
_cell.length_c   1.000
_cell.angle_alpha   90.00
_cell.angle_beta   90.00
_cell.angle_gamma   90.00
#
_symmetry.space_group_name_H-M   'P 1'
#
loop_
_entity.id
_entity.type
_entity.pdbx_description
1 polymer ?
#
loop_
_entity_poly.entity_id
_entity_poly.type
_entity_poly.pdbx_seq_one_letter_code
_entity_poly.pdbx_strand_id
1 'polypeptide(L)'
;METIATNIELLYKKAKDYAEINIELAKLNAVDKTADVISSILARLVVIMIVAIFVLFFSIALSLYLGELLGQDYLGFLIVSGIYLLAAIILNYYRDKIIKEPLTNVVIAKLLKKKSILKHSNPNQDGSL
;
A
#
# COMPACT_ATOMS: atom_id res chain seq x y z
N MET A 1 -53.79 5.20 -20.04
CA MET A 1 -52.57 5.77 -19.40
C MET A 1 -51.94 4.83 -18.38
N GLU A 2 -52.59 3.75 -17.93
CA GLU A 2 -52.04 2.83 -16.91
C GLU A 2 -50.80 2.04 -17.36
N THR A 3 -50.71 1.66 -18.64
CA THR A 3 -49.67 0.74 -19.13
C THR A 3 -48.23 1.27 -19.01
N ILE A 4 -48.00 2.57 -19.19
CA ILE A 4 -46.63 3.13 -19.12
C ILE A 4 -46.13 3.14 -17.68
N ALA A 5 -46.98 3.52 -16.73
CA ALA A 5 -46.65 3.52 -15.31
C ALA A 5 -46.25 2.11 -14.83
N THR A 6 -47.03 1.08 -15.20
CA THR A 6 -46.75 -0.31 -14.81
C THR A 6 -45.43 -0.84 -15.39
N ASN A 7 -45.07 -0.45 -16.61
CA ASN A 7 -43.81 -0.85 -17.23
C ASN A 7 -42.61 -0.16 -16.55
N ILE A 8 -42.73 1.12 -16.19
CA ILE A 8 -41.68 1.83 -15.46
C ILE A 8 -41.48 1.20 -14.08
N GLU A 9 -42.56 0.81 -13.40
CA GLU A 9 -42.51 0.13 -12.11
C GLU A 9 -41.83 -1.24 -12.20
N LEU A 10 -42.12 -2.01 -13.26
CA LEU A 10 -41.47 -3.30 -13.53
C LEU A 10 -39.97 -3.16 -13.82
N LEU A 11 -39.56 -2.14 -14.58
CA LEU A 11 -38.16 -1.87 -14.86
C LEU A 11 -37.42 -1.39 -13.61
N TYR A 12 -38.03 -0.53 -12.81
CA TYR A 12 -37.49 -0.10 -11.53
C TYR A 12 -37.31 -1.29 -10.58
N LYS A 13 -38.30 -2.18 -10.50
CA LYS A 13 -38.23 -3.38 -9.67
C LYS A 13 -37.12 -4.34 -10.12
N LYS A 14 -37.01 -4.64 -11.42
CA LYS A 14 -35.91 -5.46 -11.95
C LYS A 14 -34.55 -4.81 -11.76
N ALA A 15 -34.43 -3.51 -11.96
CA ALA A 15 -33.18 -2.78 -11.74
C ALA A 15 -32.78 -2.79 -10.27
N LYS A 16 -33.75 -2.67 -9.37
CA LYS A 16 -33.56 -2.77 -7.92
C LYS A 16 -33.12 -4.17 -7.51
N ASP A 17 -33.82 -5.21 -7.94
CA ASP A 17 -33.46 -6.61 -7.64
C ASP A 17 -32.06 -6.94 -8.18
N TYR A 18 -31.72 -6.47 -9.39
CA TYR A 18 -30.39 -6.66 -9.96
C TYR A 18 -29.31 -5.88 -9.19
N ALA A 19 -29.60 -4.63 -8.79
CA ALA A 19 -28.68 -3.84 -7.97
C ALA A 19 -28.47 -4.48 -6.60
N GLU A 20 -29.51 -5.04 -5.98
CA GLU A 20 -29.47 -5.68 -4.66
C GLU A 20 -28.58 -6.93 -4.68
N ILE A 21 -28.71 -7.78 -5.72
CA ILE A 21 -27.82 -8.94 -5.93
C ILE A 21 -26.37 -8.50 -6.13
N ASN A 22 -26.11 -7.46 -6.93
CA ASN A 22 -24.76 -6.96 -7.15
C ASN A 22 -24.17 -6.32 -5.89
N ILE A 23 -24.98 -5.64 -5.06
CA ILE A 23 -24.57 -5.07 -3.78
C ILE A 23 -24.22 -6.17 -2.79
N GLU A 24 -24.99 -7.25 -2.73
CA GLU A 24 -24.74 -8.39 -1.84
C GLU A 24 -23.44 -9.11 -2.20
N LEU A 25 -23.21 -9.36 -3.51
CA LEU A 25 -21.95 -9.90 -4.01
C LEU A 25 -20.77 -8.94 -3.78
N ALA A 26 -20.96 -7.64 -3.96
CA ALA A 26 -19.93 -6.65 -3.70
C ALA A 26 -19.58 -6.57 -2.20
N LYS A 27 -20.59 -6.67 -1.31
CA LYS A 27 -20.39 -6.69 0.14
C LYS A 27 -19.58 -7.91 0.57
N LEU A 28 -19.92 -9.10 0.05
CA LEU A 28 -19.19 -10.33 0.38
C LEU A 28 -17.74 -10.29 -0.11
N ASN A 29 -17.52 -9.90 -1.37
CA ASN A 29 -16.17 -9.74 -1.93
C ASN A 29 -15.38 -8.62 -1.25
N ALA A 30 -16.03 -7.52 -0.86
CA ALA A 30 -15.38 -6.43 -0.14
C ALA A 30 -14.91 -6.90 1.23
N VAL A 31 -15.72 -7.67 1.97
CA VAL A 31 -15.33 -8.23 3.27
C VAL A 31 -14.14 -9.16 3.12
N ASP A 32 -14.21 -10.12 2.19
CA ASP A 32 -13.15 -11.11 1.98
C ASP A 32 -11.82 -10.45 1.58
N LYS A 33 -11.88 -9.53 0.61
CA LYS A 33 -10.69 -8.82 0.12
C LYS A 33 -10.13 -7.84 1.15
N THR A 34 -10.98 -7.24 1.97
CA THR A 34 -10.54 -6.38 3.07
C THR A 34 -9.90 -7.21 4.18
N ALA A 35 -10.47 -8.37 4.51
CA ALA A 35 -9.90 -9.30 5.46
C ALA A 35 -8.51 -9.80 5.03
N ASP A 36 -8.34 -10.17 3.76
CA ASP A 36 -7.05 -10.57 3.19
C ASP A 36 -6.01 -9.44 3.25
N VAL A 37 -6.41 -8.21 2.88
CA VAL A 37 -5.52 -7.05 2.93
C VAL A 37 -5.12 -6.75 4.37
N ILE A 38 -6.06 -6.71 5.31
CA ILE A 38 -5.79 -6.49 6.74
C ILE A 38 -4.87 -7.58 7.28
N SER A 39 -5.15 -8.86 6.97
CA SER A 39 -4.33 -9.98 7.42
C SER A 39 -2.89 -9.89 6.90
N SER A 40 -2.72 -9.51 5.63
CA SER A 40 -1.38 -9.30 5.05
C SER A 40 -0.64 -8.11 5.68
N ILE A 41 -1.35 -7.02 6.01
CA ILE A 41 -0.78 -5.85 6.68
C ILE A 41 -0.38 -6.22 8.10
N LEU A 42 -1.24 -6.89 8.86
CA LEU A 42 -0.95 -7.33 10.22
C LEU A 42 0.28 -8.25 10.27
N ALA A 43 0.34 -9.25 9.39
CA ALA A 43 1.51 -10.13 9.30
C ALA A 43 2.79 -9.34 9.02
N ARG A 44 2.75 -8.39 8.07
CA ARG A 44 3.89 -7.52 7.76
C ARG A 44 4.25 -6.59 8.93
N LEU A 45 3.26 -6.06 9.62
CA LEU A 45 3.44 -5.14 10.74
C LEU A 45 4.09 -5.84 11.93
N VAL A 46 3.72 -7.10 12.21
CA VAL A 46 4.38 -7.93 13.23
C VAL A 46 5.86 -8.12 12.89
N VAL A 47 6.19 -8.46 11.64
CA VAL A 47 7.59 -8.61 11.22
C VAL A 47 8.37 -7.30 11.39
N ILE A 48 7.80 -6.18 10.93
CA ILE A 48 8.43 -4.85 11.06
C ILE A 48 8.64 -4.51 12.54
N MET A 49 7.67 -4.81 13.40
CA MET A 49 7.75 -4.56 14.84
C MET A 49 8.89 -5.36 15.48
N ILE A 50 9.03 -6.64 15.16
CA ILE A 50 10.11 -7.50 15.65
C ILE A 50 11.47 -6.95 15.20
N VAL A 51 11.60 -6.59 13.92
CA VAL A 51 12.83 -6.01 13.38
C VAL A 51 13.15 -4.67 14.06
N ALA A 52 12.15 -3.82 14.28
CA ALA A 52 12.34 -2.54 14.97
C ALA A 52 12.84 -2.73 16.40
N ILE A 53 12.25 -3.69 17.14
CA ILE A 53 12.70 -4.04 18.49
C ILE A 53 14.14 -4.55 18.46
N PHE A 54 14.49 -5.45 17.54
CA PHE A 54 15.85 -5.95 17.39
C PHE A 54 16.85 -4.81 17.13
N VAL A 55 16.54 -3.91 16.19
CA VAL A 55 17.40 -2.75 15.87
C VAL A 55 17.54 -1.81 17.06
N LEU A 56 16.48 -1.63 17.85
CA LEU A 56 16.50 -0.80 19.05
C LEU A 56 17.45 -1.39 20.11
N PHE A 57 17.31 -2.68 20.43
CA PHE A 57 18.24 -3.36 21.35
C PHE A 57 19.67 -3.37 20.82
N PHE A 58 19.85 -3.63 19.53
CA PHE A 58 21.16 -3.59 18.89
C PHE A 58 21.80 -2.20 19.01
N SER A 59 21.03 -1.13 18.81
CA SER A 59 21.51 0.25 18.96
C SER A 59 21.93 0.57 20.40
N ILE A 60 21.14 0.10 21.38
CA ILE A 60 21.49 0.27 22.81
C ILE A 60 22.77 -0.50 23.14
N ALA A 61 22.90 -1.75 22.67
CA ALA A 61 24.10 -2.55 22.87
C ALA A 61 25.33 -1.90 22.23
N LEU A 62 25.20 -1.38 21.01
CA LEU A 62 26.29 -0.66 20.34
C LEU A 62 26.68 0.60 21.10
N SER A 63 25.69 1.35 21.58
CA SER A 63 25.91 2.56 22.38
C SER A 63 26.62 2.27 23.69
N LEU A 64 26.23 1.21 24.41
CA LEU A 64 26.89 0.79 25.63
C LEU A 64 28.31 0.30 25.37
N TYR A 65 28.52 -0.50 24.31
CA TYR A 65 29.85 -0.97 23.92
C TYR A 65 30.81 0.18 23.57
N LEU A 66 30.33 1.16 22.79
CA LEU A 66 31.11 2.37 22.51
C LEU A 66 31.32 3.21 23.78
N GLY A 67 30.29 3.32 24.63
CA GLY A 67 30.36 4.05 25.89
C GLY A 67 31.40 3.49 26.86
N GLU A 68 31.48 2.16 26.98
CA GLU A 68 32.45 1.46 27.80
C GLU A 68 33.88 1.64 27.27
N LEU A 69 34.06 1.61 25.93
CA LEU A 69 35.36 1.85 25.30
C LEU A 69 35.86 3.29 25.50
N LEU A 70 34.93 4.25 25.57
CA LEU A 70 35.22 5.67 25.83
C LEU A 70 35.28 6.00 27.34
N GLY A 71 35.00 5.03 28.21
CA GLY A 71 35.01 5.17 29.67
C GLY A 71 33.84 5.96 30.26
N GLN A 72 32.89 6.42 29.43
CA GLN A 72 31.67 7.12 29.85
C GLN A 72 30.50 6.78 28.91
N ASP A 73 29.45 6.17 29.46
CA ASP A 73 28.26 5.72 28.73
C ASP A 73 27.59 6.84 27.91
N TYR A 74 27.61 8.07 28.42
CA TYR A 74 27.02 9.24 27.76
C TYR A 74 27.65 9.53 26.39
N LEU A 75 28.96 9.30 26.23
CA LEU A 75 29.65 9.54 24.95
C LEU A 75 29.25 8.51 23.89
N GLY A 76 28.96 7.27 24.29
CA GLY A 76 28.44 6.24 23.40
C GLY A 76 27.10 6.64 22.78
N PHE A 77 26.17 7.15 23.60
CA PHE A 77 24.88 7.65 23.12
C PHE A 77 25.04 8.90 22.25
N LEU A 78 25.98 9.79 22.57
CA LEU A 78 26.24 11.01 21.79
C LEU A 78 26.71 10.68 20.36
N ILE A 79 27.66 9.74 20.22
CA ILE A 79 28.18 9.34 18.91
C ILE A 79 27.11 8.62 18.09
N VAL A 80 26.39 7.66 18.69
CA VAL A 80 25.36 6.90 18.00
C VAL A 80 24.20 7.81 17.57
N SER A 81 23.75 8.71 18.43
CA SER A 81 22.72 9.69 18.07
C SER A 81 23.19 10.68 17.00
N GLY A 82 24.46 11.10 17.02
CA GLY A 82 25.05 11.93 15.97
C GLY A 82 25.07 11.24 14.60
N ILE A 83 25.38 9.94 14.56
CA ILE A 83 25.30 9.13 13.34
C ILE A 83 23.85 9.02 12.85
N TYR A 84 22.90 8.77 13.75
CA TYR A 84 21.47 8.74 13.39
C TYR A 84 20.97 10.10 12.88
N LEU A 85 21.44 11.21 13.44
CA LEU A 85 21.13 12.57 12.99
C LEU A 85 21.68 12.82 11.58
N LEU A 86 22.93 12.46 11.32
CA LEU A 86 23.56 12.53 10.00
C LEU A 86 22.80 11.68 8.99
N ALA A 87 22.48 10.44 9.34
CA ALA A 87 21.69 9.55 8.50
C ALA A 87 20.30 10.13 8.19
N ALA A 88 19.64 10.76 9.17
CA ALA A 88 18.36 11.42 8.98
C ALA A 88 18.45 12.62 8.02
N ILE A 89 19.50 13.44 8.11
CA ILE A 89 19.75 14.56 7.19
C ILE A 89 19.98 14.03 5.77
N ILE A 90 20.81 13.00 5.62
CA ILE A 90 21.06 12.33 4.33
C ILE A 90 19.76 11.77 3.76
N LEU A 91 18.98 11.01 4.54
CA LEU A 91 17.70 10.46 4.09
C LEU A 91 16.73 11.56 3.66
N ASN A 92 16.68 12.68 4.37
CA ASN A 92 15.78 13.77 4.04
C ASN A 92 16.17 14.45 2.73
N TYR A 93 17.47 14.54 2.44
CA TYR A 93 17.99 15.04 1.17
C TYR A 93 17.74 14.06 0.01
N TYR A 94 17.99 12.76 0.22
CA TYR A 94 17.76 11.71 -0.78
C TYR A 94 16.29 11.23 -0.86
N ARG A 95 15.41 11.78 -0.03
CA ARG A 95 13.98 11.43 0.07
C ARG A 95 13.31 11.44 -1.29
N ASP A 96 13.56 12.47 -2.08
CA ASP A 96 12.96 12.63 -3.41
C ASP A 96 13.46 11.57 -4.40
N LYS A 97 14.66 11.02 -4.22
CA LYS A 97 15.21 10.00 -5.13
C LYS A 97 14.86 8.57 -4.68
N ILE A 98 14.93 8.31 -3.37
CA ILE A 98 14.70 6.97 -2.81
C ILE A 98 13.22 6.61 -2.75
N ILE A 99 12.33 7.56 -2.45
CA ILE A 99 10.89 7.27 -2.29
C ILE A 99 10.12 7.58 -3.57
N LYS A 100 10.39 8.73 -4.21
CA LYS A 100 9.58 9.23 -5.32
C LYS A 100 9.81 8.42 -6.60
N GLU A 101 11.05 8.11 -6.97
CA GLU A 101 11.33 7.35 -8.20
C GLU A 101 10.75 5.93 -8.23
N PRO A 102 10.95 5.04 -7.22
CA PRO A 102 10.38 3.70 -7.27
C PRO A 102 8.86 3.73 -7.14
N LEU A 103 8.30 4.66 -6.35
CA LEU A 103 6.86 4.81 -6.22
C LEU A 103 6.22 5.23 -7.55
N THR A 104 6.81 6.22 -8.21
CA THR A 104 6.36 6.67 -9.53
C THR A 104 6.51 5.57 -10.58
N ASN A 105 7.62 4.83 -10.61
CA ASN A 105 7.79 3.71 -11.55
C ASN A 105 6.78 2.58 -11.31
N VAL A 106 6.47 2.22 -10.06
CA VAL A 106 5.46 1.19 -9.77
C VAL A 106 4.05 1.65 -10.16
N VAL A 107 3.72 2.92 -9.90
CA VAL A 107 2.43 3.51 -10.30
C VAL A 107 2.31 3.57 -11.82
N ILE A 108 3.33 4.08 -12.51
CA ILE A 108 3.38 4.15 -13.98
C ILE A 108 3.32 2.74 -14.59
N ALA A 109 4.07 1.77 -14.07
CA ALA A 109 4.05 0.40 -14.57
C ALA A 109 2.66 -0.25 -14.41
N LYS A 110 1.97 -0.03 -13.29
CA LYS A 110 0.60 -0.51 -13.09
C LYS A 110 -0.39 0.16 -14.05
N LEU A 111 -0.25 1.46 -14.29
CA LEU A 111 -1.13 2.20 -15.20
C LEU A 111 -0.89 1.83 -16.67
N LEU A 112 0.37 1.70 -17.11
CA LEU A 112 0.73 1.27 -18.46
C LEU A 112 0.30 -0.17 -18.75
N LYS A 113 0.50 -1.09 -17.80
CA LYS A 113 0.04 -2.48 -17.93
C LYS A 113 -1.49 -2.56 -18.08
N LYS A 114 -2.25 -1.71 -17.37
CA LYS A 114 -3.70 -1.63 -17.54
C LYS A 114 -4.09 -1.16 -18.96
N LYS A 115 -3.37 -0.16 -19.51
CA LYS A 115 -3.64 0.36 -20.86
C LYS A 115 -3.34 -0.64 -21.98
N SER A 116 -2.30 -1.46 -21.85
CA SER A 116 -1.94 -2.45 -22.89
C SER A 116 -2.91 -3.64 -22.96
N ILE A 117 -3.47 -4.06 -21.82
CA ILE A 117 -4.50 -5.11 -21.76
C ILE A 117 -5.80 -4.63 -22.40
N LEU A 118 -6.21 -3.38 -22.16
CA LEU A 118 -7.39 -2.79 -22.79
C LEU A 118 -7.24 -2.59 -24.32
N LYS A 119 -6.00 -2.49 -24.82
CA LYS A 119 -5.74 -2.37 -26.26
C LYS A 119 -5.79 -3.73 -26.99
N HIS A 120 -5.49 -4.84 -26.32
CA HIS A 120 -5.55 -6.18 -26.93
C HIS A 120 -6.90 -6.89 -26.71
N SER A 121 -7.74 -6.42 -25.79
CA SER A 121 -9.11 -6.94 -25.60
C SER A 121 -10.18 -6.20 -26.42
N ASN A 122 -9.79 -5.32 -27.35
CA ASN A 122 -10.72 -4.75 -28.33
C ASN A 122 -10.60 -5.52 -29.65
N PRO A 123 -11.50 -6.48 -29.95
CA PRO A 123 -11.46 -7.27 -31.20
C PRO A 123 -11.81 -6.47 -32.46
N ASN A 124 -12.01 -5.15 -32.39
CA ASN A 124 -12.46 -4.33 -33.52
C ASN A 124 -11.37 -3.38 -34.09
N GLN A 125 -10.08 -3.70 -33.92
CA GLN A 125 -8.97 -2.98 -34.61
C GLN A 125 -8.14 -3.89 -35.53
N ASP A 126 -8.74 -4.95 -36.04
CA ASP A 126 -8.28 -5.65 -37.25
C ASP A 126 -9.43 -5.64 -38.26
N GLY A 127 -9.55 -4.56 -39.02
CA GLY A 127 -10.70 -4.37 -39.91
C GLY A 127 -10.84 -2.97 -40.48
N SER A 128 -9.83 -2.51 -41.23
CA SER A 128 -10.01 -1.82 -42.53
C SER A 128 -8.67 -1.23 -42.98
N LEU A 129 -8.24 -1.78 -44.12
CA LEU A 129 -7.44 -1.23 -45.22
C LEU A 129 -6.78 0.15 -45.00
#